data_AF-A0A954NHW3-F1
#
_entry.id   AF-A0A954NHW3-F1
#
_cell.length_a   1.000
_cell.length_b   1.000
_cell.length_c   1.000
_cell.angle_alpha   90.00
_cell.angle_beta   90.00
_cell.angle_gamma   90.00
#
_symmetry.space_group_name_H-M   'P 1'
#
loop_
_entity.id
_entity.type
_entity.pdbx_description
1 polymer ?
#
loop_
_entity_poly.entity_id
_entity_poly.type
_entity_poly.pdbx_seq_one_letter_code
_entity_poly.pdbx_strand_id
1 'polypeptide(L)'
;MSQGLNIQVKQKSQWPRLRRQVIEKHRDRTDRDKNRIVVRDGFLPQREITTGAGQLAVRQPRVRDSSDSADQRVAFTPRSFRP
;
A
#
# COMPACT_ATOMS: atom_id res chain seq x y z
N MET A 1 8.69 30.39 5.37
CA MET A 1 9.28 29.10 4.94
C MET A 1 8.56 27.96 5.65
N SER A 2 7.43 27.48 5.12
CA SER A 2 6.70 26.34 5.70
C SER A 2 5.97 25.59 4.59
N GLN A 3 6.72 24.78 3.83
CA GLN A 3 6.18 23.93 2.76
C GLN A 3 6.75 22.51 2.87
N GLY A 4 6.79 21.94 4.09
CA GLY A 4 7.25 20.56 4.31
C GLY A 4 6.14 19.58 4.71
N LEU A 5 5.09 20.08 5.38
CA LEU A 5 4.01 19.26 5.93
C LEU A 5 2.96 18.81 4.89
N ASN A 6 2.97 19.36 3.67
CA ASN A 6 1.83 19.25 2.76
C ASN A 6 1.88 18.04 1.79
N ILE A 7 3.06 17.46 1.53
CA ILE A 7 3.21 16.36 0.56
C ILE A 7 2.83 15.00 1.17
N GLN A 8 3.12 14.77 2.45
CA GLN A 8 2.91 13.46 3.12
C GLN A 8 1.51 13.33 3.77
N VAL A 9 0.93 14.42 4.27
CA VAL A 9 -0.47 14.44 4.76
C VAL A 9 -1.45 14.10 3.63
N LYS A 10 -1.19 14.58 2.39
CA LYS A 10 -1.96 14.20 1.20
C LYS A 10 -1.92 12.70 0.89
N GLN A 11 -0.83 12.00 1.23
CA GLN A 11 -0.76 10.55 1.00
C GLN A 11 -1.69 9.80 1.94
N LYS A 12 -1.70 10.12 3.25
CA LYS A 12 -2.50 9.42 4.28
C LYS A 12 -4.01 9.38 3.95
N SER A 13 -4.54 10.46 3.37
CA SER A 13 -5.95 10.54 2.92
C SER A 13 -6.26 9.66 1.70
N GLN A 14 -5.27 9.36 0.86
CA GLN A 14 -5.48 8.52 -0.32
C GLN A 14 -5.40 7.02 -0.01
N TRP A 15 -4.85 6.61 1.14
CA TRP A 15 -4.57 5.21 1.48
C TRP A 15 -5.76 4.24 1.37
N PRO A 16 -6.99 4.59 1.77
CA PRO A 16 -8.16 3.74 1.56
C PRO A 16 -8.46 3.51 0.07
N ARG A 17 -8.12 4.47 -0.79
CA ARG A 17 -8.32 4.47 -2.24
C ARG A 17 -7.21 3.68 -2.94
N LEU A 18 -5.96 3.85 -2.52
CA LEU A 18 -4.79 3.16 -3.11
C LEU A 18 -4.83 1.66 -2.87
N ARG A 19 -5.14 1.26 -1.63
CA ARG A 19 -5.37 -0.14 -1.29
C ARG A 19 -6.46 -0.74 -2.18
N ARG A 20 -7.54 0.00 -2.43
CA ARG A 20 -8.66 -0.44 -3.28
C ARG A 20 -8.21 -0.64 -4.74
N GLN A 21 -7.43 0.29 -5.30
CA GLN A 21 -6.90 0.17 -6.66
C GLN A 21 -5.99 -1.04 -6.84
N VAL A 22 -5.11 -1.34 -5.89
CA VAL A 22 -4.22 -2.51 -5.99
C VAL A 22 -5.02 -3.81 -6.01
N ILE A 23 -6.06 -3.92 -5.19
CA ILE A 23 -6.90 -5.13 -5.17
C ILE A 23 -7.70 -5.22 -6.46
N GLU A 24 -8.29 -4.12 -6.92
CA GLU A 24 -9.08 -4.11 -8.16
C GLU A 24 -8.21 -4.47 -9.37
N LYS A 25 -7.01 -3.92 -9.45
CA LYS A 25 -6.05 -4.22 -10.53
C LYS A 25 -5.64 -5.69 -10.59
N HIS A 26 -5.69 -6.41 -9.46
CA HIS A 26 -5.31 -7.82 -9.37
C HIS A 26 -6.49 -8.72 -9.02
N ARG A 27 -7.73 -8.25 -9.25
CA ARG A 27 -8.95 -9.00 -8.91
C ARG A 27 -9.06 -10.33 -9.68
N ASP A 28 -8.45 -10.38 -10.85
CA ASP A 28 -8.48 -11.52 -11.76
C ASP A 28 -7.40 -12.57 -11.40
N ARG A 29 -6.56 -12.30 -10.39
CA ARG A 29 -5.60 -13.27 -9.87
C ARG A 29 -6.25 -14.17 -8.83
N THR A 30 -6.60 -15.36 -9.29
CA THR A 30 -7.19 -16.40 -8.45
C THR A 30 -6.31 -17.65 -8.44
N ASP A 31 -6.37 -18.41 -7.34
CA ASP A 31 -5.73 -19.72 -7.26
C ASP A 31 -6.52 -20.78 -8.06
N ARG A 32 -6.07 -22.04 -7.95
CA ARG A 32 -6.71 -23.20 -8.59
C ARG A 32 -8.16 -23.44 -8.14
N ASP A 33 -8.50 -23.01 -6.92
CA ASP A 33 -9.83 -23.10 -6.32
C ASP A 33 -10.66 -21.83 -6.55
N LYS A 34 -10.20 -20.93 -7.44
CA LYS A 34 -10.82 -19.63 -7.77
C LYS A 34 -10.84 -18.65 -6.59
N ASN A 35 -10.05 -18.87 -5.55
CA ASN A 35 -9.92 -17.92 -4.45
C ASN A 35 -8.98 -16.78 -4.83
N ARG A 36 -9.29 -15.55 -4.43
CA ARG A 36 -8.41 -14.40 -4.71
C ARG A 36 -7.09 -14.53 -3.96
N ILE A 37 -5.98 -14.43 -4.69
CA ILE A 37 -4.63 -14.54 -4.14
C ILE A 37 -4.19 -13.22 -3.47
N VAL A 38 -4.68 -12.09 -3.98
CA VAL A 38 -4.35 -10.74 -3.50
C VAL A 38 -5.53 -10.20 -2.67
N VAL A 39 -5.37 -10.15 -1.36
CA VAL A 39 -6.43 -9.79 -0.42
C VAL A 39 -6.02 -8.70 0.56
N ARG A 40 -7.02 -8.06 1.17
CA ARG A 40 -6.82 -7.01 2.18
C ARG A 40 -6.35 -7.63 3.49
N ASP A 41 -5.22 -7.15 4.01
CA ASP A 41 -4.63 -7.66 5.25
C ASP A 41 -4.38 -6.53 6.26
N GLY A 42 -5.36 -5.63 6.40
CA GLY A 42 -5.32 -4.54 7.36
C GLY A 42 -4.21 -3.52 7.11
N PHE A 43 -3.46 -3.21 8.17
CA PHE A 43 -2.39 -2.21 8.19
C PHE A 43 -1.20 -2.76 8.97
N LEU A 44 0.01 -2.37 8.58
CA LEU A 44 1.19 -2.57 9.40
C LEU A 44 1.08 -1.77 10.72
N PRO A 45 1.82 -2.19 11.76
CA PRO A 45 1.93 -1.42 12.99
C PRO A 45 2.29 0.03 12.71
N GLN A 46 1.75 0.93 13.53
CA GLN A 46 2.12 2.34 13.46
C GLN A 46 3.60 2.49 13.76
N ARG A 47 4.31 3.27 12.95
CA ARG A 47 5.70 3.63 13.19
C ARG A 47 5.93 5.11 12.92
N GLU A 48 6.90 5.67 13.60
CA GLU A 48 7.36 7.03 13.34
C GLU A 48 8.51 6.99 12.34
N ILE A 49 8.44 7.85 11.32
CA ILE A 49 9.52 8.04 10.37
C ILE A 49 10.09 9.45 10.54
N THR A 50 11.41 9.55 10.59
CA THR A 50 12.09 10.85 10.59
C THR A 50 12.11 11.39 9.18
N THR A 51 11.58 12.58 9.00
CA THR A 51 11.62 13.33 7.74
C THR A 51 12.38 14.63 7.94
N GLY A 52 12.78 15.29 6.85
CA GLY A 52 13.40 16.63 6.94
C GLY A 52 12.49 17.70 7.57
N ALA A 53 11.20 17.42 7.75
CA ALA A 53 10.24 18.29 8.42
C ALA A 53 9.91 17.85 9.87
N GLY A 54 10.57 16.81 10.39
CA GLY A 54 10.33 16.26 11.72
C GLY A 54 9.83 14.81 11.71
N GLN A 55 9.44 14.29 12.88
CA GLN A 55 8.90 12.95 13.04
C GLN A 55 7.45 12.86 12.55
N LEU A 56 7.12 11.77 11.83
CA LEU A 56 5.79 11.55 11.28
C LEU A 56 5.28 10.14 11.57
N ALA A 57 4.13 10.03 12.25
CA ALA A 57 3.46 8.76 12.51
C ALA A 57 2.70 8.24 11.27
N VAL A 58 3.12 7.08 10.78
CA VAL A 58 2.59 6.40 9.58
C VAL A 58 2.03 5.01 9.92
N ARG A 59 0.92 4.62 9.28
CA ARG A 59 0.27 3.30 9.40
C ARG A 59 0.05 2.64 8.03
N GLN A 60 1.12 2.11 7.44
CA GLN A 60 1.09 1.65 6.04
C GLN A 60 0.02 0.55 5.81
N PRO A 61 -0.83 0.66 4.77
CA PRO A 61 -1.78 -0.39 4.42
C PRO A 61 -1.05 -1.67 3.99
N ARG A 62 -1.64 -2.83 4.34
CA ARG A 62 -1.08 -4.15 4.02
C ARG A 62 -2.02 -4.92 3.11
N VAL A 63 -1.43 -5.55 2.10
CA VAL A 63 -2.08 -6.48 1.18
C VAL A 63 -1.36 -7.80 1.35
N ARG A 64 -2.11 -8.88 1.59
CA ARG A 64 -1.55 -10.22 1.62
C ARG A 64 -1.60 -10.77 0.20
N ASP A 65 -0.47 -11.30 -0.24
CA ASP A 65 -0.30 -11.95 -1.52
C ASP A 65 0.13 -13.39 -1.26
N SER A 66 -0.73 -14.34 -1.61
CA SER A 66 -0.48 -15.78 -1.44
C SER A 66 0.14 -16.43 -2.69
N SER A 67 0.73 -15.66 -3.61
CA SER A 67 1.33 -16.22 -4.83
C SER A 67 2.45 -17.21 -4.50
N ASP A 68 2.45 -18.36 -5.20
CA ASP A 68 3.37 -19.48 -4.96
C ASP A 68 4.85 -19.13 -5.21
N SER A 69 5.13 -18.21 -6.14
CA SER A 69 6.50 -17.81 -6.49
C SER A 69 6.75 -16.32 -6.23
N ALA A 70 7.97 -15.98 -5.81
CA ALA A 70 8.36 -14.61 -5.50
C ALA A 70 8.22 -13.65 -6.69
N ASP A 71 8.50 -14.12 -7.91
CA ASP A 71 8.33 -13.37 -9.16
C ASP A 71 6.87 -13.02 -9.46
N GLN A 72 5.94 -13.78 -8.90
CA GLN A 72 4.51 -13.53 -9.06
C GLN A 72 3.98 -12.58 -7.98
N ARG A 73 4.73 -12.29 -6.92
CA ARG A 73 4.28 -11.42 -5.83
C ARG A 73 4.24 -9.96 -6.27
N VAL A 74 3.18 -9.28 -5.86
CA VAL A 74 2.99 -7.86 -6.12
C VAL A 74 3.89 -7.04 -5.19
N ALA A 75 4.93 -6.44 -5.74
CA ALA A 75 5.79 -5.50 -5.01
C ALA A 75 5.06 -4.17 -4.79
N PHE A 76 4.92 -3.75 -3.53
CA PHE A 76 4.31 -2.47 -3.19
C PHE A 76 5.36 -1.36 -3.30
N THR A 77 5.34 -0.61 -4.40
CA THR A 77 6.25 0.52 -4.64
C THR A 77 5.48 1.84 -4.72
N PRO A 78 6.04 2.96 -4.25
CA PRO A 78 5.42 4.27 -4.48
C PRO A 78 5.21 4.57 -5.97
N ARG A 79 6.00 3.95 -6.85
CA ARG A 79 5.92 4.09 -8.31
C ARG A 79 4.75 3.32 -8.94
N SER A 80 4.22 2.29 -8.28
CA SER A 80 2.95 1.67 -8.69
C SER A 80 1.74 2.58 -8.43
N PHE A 81 1.97 3.77 -7.85
CA PHE A 81 1.00 4.80 -7.53
C PHE A 81 1.22 6.10 -8.34
N ARG A 82 1.30 5.99 -9.67
CA ARG A 82 1.06 7.14 -10.57
C ARG A 82 -0.36 7.02 -11.15
N PRO A 83 -1.19 8.08 -11.15
CA PRO A 83 -2.43 8.09 -11.92
C PRO A 83 -2.14 8.01 -13.43
#